data_AF-A0A922S8J0-F1
#
_entry.id   AF-A0A922S8J0-F1
#
_cell.length_a   1.000
_cell.length_b   1.000
_cell.length_c   1.000
_cell.angle_alpha   90.00
_cell.angle_beta   90.00
_cell.angle_gamma   90.00
#
_symmetry.space_group_name_H-M   'P 1'
#
loop_
_entity.id
_entity.type
_entity.pdbx_description
1 polymer ?
#
loop_
_entity_poly.entity_id
_entity_poly.type
_entity_poly.pdbx_seq_one_letter_code
_entity_poly.pdbx_strand_id
1 'polypeptide(L)'
;MSQVDVACSAYHQEHAMDADSDSEDDAIVQGVSPKEVGHNIYILCHQLAAHNKELAALVRASPHGANADALRYYRTHTAQIEIVRTDRSMEQIVFPIPEICEYLPADSKHRVLQSAERDDQGSKVADFFSRLDNLFHEMKWQKKLRELGEHLSLVVWVVSGVAGALVTWLPRGGGARALIASAAIVVKGIHLVSIMGNQGTLSKSPGKVLTDPELLYHSVYLVFCFCGICWHPFFFSVLLLDIVYREETLLNVMRSVTRNGRSILLTAVLALVLVYMFSIVGYMFFRDHFLVAVDRLDDDDDPRFEVDGCSGGDKYAGPAAQCGRGARLVAVGGELRERSCDSLIMCIVTTLNQGLRNGGGIGDILRAPASFTSNLDWFPRLRALSLMGGGEGEGGELELRALQAQLDRAQLAVHTLTDLLTDLRDQMTEQRKQKQRIGLLNSTSAYLQNLQMNLPP
;
A
#
# COMPACT_ATOMS: atom_id res chain seq x y z
N MET A 1 42.15 10.24 8.18
CA MET A 1 40.80 10.70 7.80
C MET A 1 39.85 9.59 8.22
N SER A 2 38.93 9.86 9.15
CA SER A 2 37.98 8.84 9.59
C SER A 2 36.97 8.55 8.47
N GLN A 3 36.36 7.37 8.44
CA GLN A 3 35.30 7.06 7.46
C GLN A 3 34.12 8.04 7.58
N VAL A 4 33.89 8.56 8.79
CA VAL A 4 32.90 9.62 9.06
C VAL A 4 33.28 10.93 8.34
N ASP A 5 34.57 11.30 8.31
CA ASP A 5 35.03 12.49 7.59
C ASP A 5 34.85 12.35 6.08
N VAL A 6 35.01 11.14 5.53
CA VAL A 6 34.77 10.86 4.10
C VAL A 6 33.29 11.03 3.77
N ALA A 7 32.38 10.49 4.60
CA ALA A 7 30.94 10.68 4.44
C ALA A 7 30.55 12.17 4.53
N CYS A 8 31.15 12.93 5.44
CA CYS A 8 30.90 14.37 5.56
C CYS A 8 31.46 15.15 4.37
N SER A 9 32.63 14.77 3.84
CA SER A 9 33.19 15.39 2.64
C SER A 9 32.29 15.18 1.41
N ALA A 10 31.70 13.99 1.27
CA ALA A 10 30.81 13.67 0.16
C ALA A 10 29.52 14.52 0.17
N TYR A 11 28.99 14.82 1.36
CA TYR A 11 27.84 15.74 1.54
C TYR A 11 28.14 17.15 1.03
N HIS A 12 29.31 17.70 1.38
CA HIS A 12 29.70 19.04 0.94
C HIS A 12 30.05 19.11 -0.54
N GLN A 13 30.49 18.00 -1.13
CA GLN A 13 30.83 17.93 -2.55
C GLN A 13 29.61 18.10 -3.45
N GLU A 14 28.47 17.52 -3.10
CA GLU A 14 27.21 17.71 -3.85
C GLU A 14 26.67 19.13 -3.67
N HIS A 15 26.70 19.67 -2.45
CA HIS A 15 26.25 21.04 -2.20
C HIS A 15 27.06 22.11 -2.95
N ALA A 16 28.33 21.82 -3.25
CA ALA A 16 29.16 22.66 -4.10
C ALA A 16 28.80 22.53 -5.60
N MET A 17 28.29 21.38 -6.05
CA MET A 17 27.82 21.19 -7.44
C MET A 17 26.48 21.91 -7.68
N ASP A 18 25.56 21.83 -6.72
CA ASP A 18 24.24 22.51 -6.80
C ASP A 18 24.37 24.05 -6.80
N ALA A 19 25.45 24.58 -6.21
CA ALA A 19 25.72 26.02 -6.15
C ALA A 19 26.34 26.60 -7.44
N ASP A 20 26.97 25.76 -8.27
CA ASP A 20 27.57 26.14 -9.56
C ASP A 20 26.65 25.83 -10.75
N SER A 21 25.52 25.13 -10.54
CA SER A 21 24.59 24.68 -11.60
C SER A 21 23.44 25.66 -11.91
N ASP A 22 23.73 26.96 -11.98
CA ASP A 22 22.79 27.98 -12.52
C ASP A 22 22.80 28.00 -14.07
N SER A 23 23.57 27.12 -14.73
CA SER A 23 23.53 26.95 -16.19
C SER A 23 22.56 25.84 -16.58
N GLU A 24 21.41 26.24 -17.12
CA GLU A 24 20.45 25.40 -17.84
C GLU A 24 21.12 24.77 -19.08
N ASP A 25 21.82 23.66 -18.91
CA ASP A 25 22.00 22.61 -19.91
C ASP A 25 23.02 21.60 -19.35
N ASP A 26 22.55 20.55 -18.68
CA ASP A 26 23.19 19.26 -18.84
C ASP A 26 22.22 18.10 -18.60
N ALA A 27 22.12 17.27 -19.63
CA ALA A 27 21.34 16.07 -19.65
C ALA A 27 21.87 15.07 -18.60
N ILE A 28 20.91 14.47 -17.88
CA ILE A 28 20.99 13.30 -16.99
C ILE A 28 22.22 12.41 -17.29
N VAL A 29 23.32 12.66 -16.58
CA VAL A 29 24.25 11.59 -16.28
C VAL A 29 23.59 10.79 -15.17
N GLN A 30 23.31 9.52 -15.45
CA GLN A 30 22.85 8.53 -14.49
C GLN A 30 24.01 8.18 -13.52
N GLY A 31 24.53 9.19 -12.84
CA GLY A 31 25.58 9.09 -11.84
C GLY A 31 24.94 8.96 -10.46
N VAL A 32 25.48 8.07 -9.63
CA VAL A 32 25.09 7.98 -8.22
C VAL A 32 25.50 9.28 -7.53
N SER A 33 24.58 9.89 -6.78
CA SER A 33 24.84 11.14 -6.09
C SER A 33 25.93 10.95 -5.02
N PRO A 34 26.93 11.85 -4.91
CA PRO A 34 27.95 11.76 -3.86
C PRO A 34 27.35 11.72 -2.45
N LYS A 35 26.22 12.39 -2.24
CA LYS A 35 25.49 12.39 -0.98
C LYS A 35 24.83 11.05 -0.67
N GLU A 36 24.27 10.35 -1.67
CA GLU A 36 23.78 8.97 -1.49
C GLU A 36 24.92 8.02 -1.08
N VAL A 37 26.08 8.13 -1.74
CA VAL A 37 27.28 7.35 -1.40
C VAL A 37 27.75 7.68 0.02
N GLY A 38 27.79 8.97 0.39
CA GLY A 38 28.13 9.42 1.73
C GLY A 38 27.18 8.88 2.79
N HIS A 39 25.87 8.83 2.50
CA HIS A 39 24.85 8.26 3.38
C HIS A 39 25.06 6.76 3.59
N ASN A 40 25.38 6.00 2.54
CA ASN A 40 25.69 4.57 2.65
C ASN A 40 26.91 4.31 3.54
N ILE A 41 27.98 5.12 3.41
CA ILE A 41 29.15 5.05 4.30
C ILE A 41 28.76 5.37 5.74
N TYR A 42 27.91 6.37 5.94
CA TYR A 42 27.40 6.71 7.27
C TYR A 42 26.59 5.56 7.91
N ILE A 43 25.72 4.90 7.14
CA ILE A 43 24.95 3.73 7.62
C ILE A 43 25.89 2.60 8.08
N LEU A 44 26.94 2.32 7.30
CA LEU A 44 27.94 1.32 7.68
C LEU A 44 28.67 1.72 8.97
N CYS A 45 29.11 2.99 9.08
CA CYS A 45 29.73 3.51 10.30
C CYS A 45 28.79 3.39 11.50
N HIS A 46 27.50 3.65 11.29
CA HIS A 46 26.47 3.55 12.31
C HIS A 46 26.28 2.09 12.78
N GLN A 47 26.29 1.11 11.87
CA GLN A 47 26.22 -0.32 12.22
C GLN A 47 27.47 -0.78 12.97
N LEU A 48 28.66 -0.42 12.48
CA LEU A 48 29.94 -0.77 13.11
C LEU A 48 30.15 -0.10 14.47
N ALA A 49 29.53 1.05 14.71
CA ALA A 49 29.55 1.74 15.99
C ALA A 49 28.96 0.92 17.14
N ALA A 50 28.14 -0.11 16.87
CA ALA A 50 27.68 -1.03 17.91
C ALA A 50 28.83 -1.83 18.54
N HIS A 51 29.87 -2.15 17.76
CA HIS A 51 31.01 -2.96 18.19
C HIS A 51 32.26 -2.15 18.55
N ASN A 52 32.35 -0.89 18.08
CA ASN A 52 33.49 -0.02 18.34
C ASN A 52 33.09 1.27 19.08
N LYS A 53 33.53 1.39 20.35
CA LYS A 53 33.23 2.53 21.23
C LYS A 53 33.82 3.86 20.72
N GLU A 54 34.97 3.83 20.04
CA GLU A 54 35.62 5.02 19.49
C GLU A 54 34.84 5.57 18.30
N LEU A 55 34.41 4.68 17.39
CA LEU A 55 33.54 5.03 16.27
C LEU A 55 32.16 5.50 16.76
N ALA A 56 31.62 4.87 17.80
CA ALA A 56 30.37 5.31 18.43
C ALA A 56 30.47 6.74 18.98
N ALA A 57 31.60 7.11 19.58
CA ALA A 57 31.83 8.47 20.04
C ALA A 57 31.85 9.48 18.87
N LEU A 58 32.44 9.11 17.73
CA LEU A 58 32.48 9.96 16.53
C LEU A 58 31.11 10.13 15.86
N VAL A 59 30.32 9.05 15.72
CA VAL A 59 28.99 9.09 15.10
C VAL A 59 27.95 9.77 16.00
N ARG A 60 28.06 9.60 17.32
CA ARG A 60 27.15 10.20 18.32
C ARG A 60 27.60 11.56 18.82
N ALA A 61 28.80 12.01 18.45
CA ALA A 61 29.29 13.34 18.80
C ALA A 61 28.24 14.41 18.48
N SER A 62 28.20 15.46 19.31
CA SER A 62 27.36 16.60 19.00
C SER A 62 27.91 17.27 17.75
N PRO A 63 27.10 17.51 16.71
CA PRO A 63 27.57 18.10 15.46
C PRO A 63 28.14 19.51 15.74
N HIS A 64 29.47 19.64 15.64
CA HIS A 64 30.21 20.89 15.79
C HIS A 64 31.28 20.98 14.70
N GLY A 65 31.57 22.19 14.22
CA GLY A 65 32.55 22.44 13.16
C GLY A 65 32.00 22.18 11.75
N ALA A 66 32.91 22.00 10.78
CA ALA A 66 32.57 21.87 9.35
C ALA A 66 31.69 20.65 9.02
N ASN A 67 31.71 19.59 9.85
CA ASN A 67 30.94 18.37 9.62
C ASN A 67 29.54 18.40 10.27
N ALA A 68 29.15 19.51 10.91
CA ALA A 68 27.94 19.59 11.71
C ALA A 68 26.65 19.37 10.89
N ASP A 69 26.56 20.00 9.72
CA ASP A 69 25.37 19.94 8.88
C ASP A 69 25.22 18.58 8.20
N ALA A 70 26.32 18.02 7.70
CA ALA A 70 26.35 16.66 7.14
C ALA A 70 25.93 15.60 8.18
N LEU A 71 26.49 15.65 9.39
CA LEU A 71 26.14 14.73 10.47
C LEU A 71 24.68 14.91 10.93
N ARG A 72 24.18 16.15 10.97
CA ARG A 72 22.77 16.40 11.29
C ARG A 72 21.86 15.81 10.20
N TYR A 73 22.18 16.05 8.93
CA TYR A 73 21.43 15.51 7.80
C TYR A 73 21.36 13.98 7.84
N TYR A 74 22.50 13.29 7.94
CA TYR A 74 22.52 11.84 7.98
C TYR A 74 21.79 11.28 9.20
N ARG A 75 21.86 11.94 10.35
CA ARG A 75 21.17 11.51 11.57
C ARG A 75 19.65 11.64 11.46
N THR A 76 19.12 12.70 10.83
CA THR A 76 17.66 12.88 10.69
C THR A 76 17.06 12.04 9.57
N HIS A 77 17.87 11.66 8.58
CA HIS A 77 17.44 10.87 7.41
C HIS A 77 17.83 9.39 7.50
N THR A 78 18.21 8.89 8.67
CA THR A 78 18.48 7.46 8.89
C THR A 78 17.47 6.90 9.86
N ALA A 79 16.77 5.85 9.45
CA ALA A 79 15.84 5.10 10.31
C ALA A 79 16.41 3.73 10.66
N GLN A 80 15.94 3.19 11.78
CA GLN A 80 16.26 1.85 12.26
C GLN A 80 14.95 1.13 12.54
N ILE A 81 14.84 -0.11 12.07
CA ILE A 81 13.69 -0.98 12.32
C ILE A 81 14.17 -2.35 12.78
N GLU A 82 13.37 -3.00 13.62
CA GLU A 82 13.56 -4.38 14.03
C GLU A 82 12.59 -5.26 13.22
N ILE A 83 13.09 -6.33 12.62
CA ILE A 83 12.29 -7.29 11.87
C ILE A 83 12.55 -8.72 12.36
N VAL A 84 11.57 -9.59 12.15
CA VAL A 84 11.66 -11.03 12.44
C VAL A 84 11.82 -11.77 11.11
N ARG A 85 12.86 -12.59 10.97
CA ARG A 85 13.04 -13.47 9.79
C ARG A 85 12.15 -14.72 9.89
N THR A 86 12.09 -15.47 8.80
CA THR A 86 11.30 -16.72 8.71
C THR A 86 11.74 -17.80 9.71
N ASP A 87 12.99 -17.76 10.17
CA ASP A 87 13.55 -18.62 11.21
C ASP A 87 13.26 -18.14 12.64
N ARG A 88 12.48 -17.05 12.79
CA ARG A 88 12.14 -16.38 14.07
C ARG A 88 13.32 -15.66 14.74
N SER A 89 14.44 -15.47 14.03
CA SER A 89 15.51 -14.57 14.48
C SER A 89 15.08 -13.10 14.35
N MET A 90 15.53 -12.24 15.27
CA MET A 90 15.31 -10.80 15.19
C MET A 90 16.56 -10.12 14.64
N GLU A 91 16.38 -9.23 13.67
CA GLU A 91 17.45 -8.45 13.08
C GLU A 91 17.10 -6.96 13.08
N GLN A 92 18.13 -6.13 13.19
CA GLN A 92 18.01 -4.69 13.04
C GLN A 92 18.45 -4.28 11.64
N ILE A 93 17.60 -3.54 10.93
CA ILE A 93 17.91 -2.95 9.63
C ILE A 93 18.00 -1.44 9.77
N VAL A 94 19.05 -0.87 9.19
CA VAL A 94 19.30 0.57 9.11
C VAL A 94 19.20 0.99 7.65
N PHE A 95 18.41 2.02 7.36
CA PHE A 95 18.15 2.45 5.99
C PHE A 95 17.91 3.97 5.91
N PRO A 96 18.12 4.60 4.73
CA PRO A 96 17.81 6.01 4.53
C PRO A 96 16.30 6.22 4.41
N ILE A 97 15.78 7.27 5.06
CA ILE A 97 14.37 7.64 5.00
C ILE A 97 14.07 8.23 3.62
N PRO A 98 13.11 7.69 2.85
CA PRO A 98 12.73 8.26 1.56
C PRO A 98 12.18 9.70 1.68
N GLU A 99 12.55 10.57 0.75
CA GLU A 99 12.12 11.99 0.74
C GLU A 99 10.59 12.16 0.78
N ILE A 100 9.85 11.23 0.18
CA ILE A 100 8.39 11.29 0.17
C ILE A 100 7.79 11.31 1.59
N CYS A 101 8.48 10.73 2.56
CA CYS A 101 8.05 10.68 3.96
C CYS A 101 8.14 12.04 4.67
N GLU A 102 8.88 13.01 4.13
CA GLU A 102 8.93 14.38 4.64
C GLU A 102 7.58 15.11 4.46
N TYR A 103 6.81 14.73 3.45
CA TYR A 103 5.50 15.31 3.13
C TYR A 103 4.35 14.68 3.91
N LEU A 104 4.63 13.95 4.99
CA LEU A 104 3.59 13.40 5.85
C LEU A 104 3.03 14.48 6.79
N PRO A 105 1.70 14.74 6.78
CA PRO A 105 1.10 15.72 7.68
C PRO A 105 1.19 15.30 9.15
N ALA A 106 1.47 16.27 10.02
CA ALA A 106 1.46 16.05 11.47
C ALA A 106 0.07 15.58 11.97
N ASP A 107 -1.01 16.12 11.40
CA ASP A 107 -2.38 15.74 11.74
C ASP A 107 -2.67 14.28 11.37
N SER A 108 -2.16 13.82 10.23
CA SER A 108 -2.32 12.43 9.78
C SER A 108 -1.55 11.46 10.67
N LYS A 109 -0.35 11.85 11.14
CA LYS A 109 0.40 11.10 12.16
C LYS A 109 -0.39 11.00 13.49
N HIS A 110 -0.95 12.10 13.95
CA HIS A 110 -1.73 12.14 15.19
C HIS A 110 -3.01 11.30 15.09
N ARG A 111 -3.73 11.41 13.95
CA ARG A 111 -4.93 10.63 13.65
C ARG A 111 -4.65 9.14 13.68
N VAL A 112 -3.59 8.67 13.02
CA VAL A 112 -3.23 7.24 13.02
C VAL A 112 -2.86 6.76 14.42
N LEU A 113 -2.11 7.56 15.19
CA LEU A 113 -1.72 7.20 16.55
C LEU A 113 -2.93 6.97 17.47
N GLN A 114 -3.95 7.82 17.37
CA GLN A 114 -5.14 7.76 18.23
C GLN A 114 -6.20 6.78 17.75
N SER A 115 -6.42 6.69 16.42
CA SER A 115 -7.50 5.90 15.82
C SER A 115 -7.13 4.47 15.44
N ALA A 116 -5.86 4.06 15.59
CA ALA A 116 -5.46 2.68 15.31
C ALA A 116 -6.06 1.71 16.33
N GLU A 117 -6.84 0.75 15.83
CA GLU A 117 -7.54 -0.27 16.63
C GLU A 117 -6.66 -1.49 16.90
N ARG A 118 -7.01 -2.26 17.93
CA ARG A 118 -6.33 -3.52 18.27
C ARG A 118 -7.02 -4.69 17.56
N ASP A 119 -6.23 -5.58 16.99
CA ASP A 119 -6.68 -6.87 16.45
C ASP A 119 -7.10 -7.85 17.57
N ASP A 120 -7.58 -9.03 17.19
CA ASP A 120 -7.96 -10.11 18.12
C ASP A 120 -6.77 -10.60 19.00
N GLN A 121 -5.54 -10.30 18.60
CA GLN A 121 -4.31 -10.59 19.35
C GLN A 121 -3.85 -9.39 20.21
N GLY A 122 -4.63 -8.31 20.27
CA GLY A 122 -4.34 -7.10 21.03
C GLY A 122 -3.31 -6.15 20.40
N SER A 123 -2.93 -6.37 19.14
CA SER A 123 -1.92 -5.62 18.38
C SER A 123 -2.56 -4.61 17.43
N LYS A 124 -1.97 -3.40 17.33
CA LYS A 124 -2.43 -2.35 16.41
C LYS A 124 -1.86 -2.45 14.99
N VAL A 125 -1.03 -3.45 14.75
CA VAL A 125 -0.18 -3.54 13.55
C VAL A 125 -1.02 -3.79 12.30
N ALA A 126 -2.00 -4.70 12.37
CA ALA A 126 -2.82 -5.04 11.21
C ALA A 126 -3.59 -3.82 10.66
N ASP A 127 -4.23 -3.05 11.54
CA ASP A 127 -4.96 -1.83 11.18
C ASP A 127 -4.05 -0.67 10.78
N PHE A 128 -2.82 -0.61 11.30
CA PHE A 128 -1.83 0.35 10.80
C PHE A 128 -1.45 0.07 9.33
N PHE A 129 -1.17 -1.19 9.00
CA PHE A 129 -0.76 -1.58 7.64
C PHE A 129 -1.89 -1.46 6.62
N SER A 130 -3.15 -1.69 7.01
CA SER A 130 -4.30 -1.48 6.11
C SER A 130 -4.46 -0.01 5.68
N ARG A 131 -3.91 0.94 6.45
CA ARG A 131 -3.98 2.38 6.19
C ARG A 131 -2.74 2.93 5.48
N LEU A 132 -1.70 2.12 5.29
CA LEU A 132 -0.40 2.54 4.76
C LEU A 132 -0.52 3.12 3.33
N ASP A 133 -1.30 2.49 2.46
CA ASP A 133 -1.50 2.94 1.08
C ASP A 133 -2.16 4.32 1.02
N ASN A 134 -3.14 4.56 1.89
CA ASN A 134 -3.81 5.86 1.99
C ASN A 134 -2.84 6.95 2.44
N LEU A 135 -1.99 6.66 3.44
CA LEU A 135 -0.95 7.58 3.89
C LEU A 135 0.09 7.85 2.78
N PHE A 136 0.46 6.83 2.01
CA PHE A 136 1.38 6.97 0.89
C PHE A 136 0.80 7.86 -0.22
N HIS A 137 -0.47 7.65 -0.57
CA HIS A 137 -1.18 8.52 -1.51
C HIS A 137 -1.29 9.96 -1.01
N GLU A 138 -1.56 10.15 0.29
CA GLU A 138 -1.61 11.47 0.92
C GLU A 138 -0.25 12.20 0.84
N MET A 139 0.86 11.51 1.13
CA MET A 139 2.22 12.06 0.97
C MET A 139 2.54 12.42 -0.48
N LYS A 140 2.18 11.56 -1.44
CA LYS A 140 2.35 11.82 -2.88
C LYS A 140 1.55 13.04 -3.34
N TRP A 141 0.34 13.18 -2.81
CA TRP A 141 -0.50 14.34 -3.09
C TRP A 141 0.07 15.62 -2.48
N GLN A 142 0.57 15.56 -1.23
CA GLN A 142 1.22 16.68 -0.57
C GLN A 142 2.45 17.19 -1.32
N LYS A 143 3.31 16.27 -1.80
CA LYS A 143 4.46 16.62 -2.65
C LYS A 143 4.01 17.39 -3.89
N LYS A 144 3.04 16.83 -4.63
CA LYS A 144 2.48 17.45 -5.83
C LYS A 144 1.84 18.81 -5.55
N LEU A 145 1.12 18.95 -4.43
CA LEU A 145 0.52 20.23 -4.03
C LEU A 145 1.56 21.32 -3.76
N ARG A 146 2.70 20.98 -3.15
CA ARG A 146 3.78 21.96 -2.92
C ARG A 146 4.46 22.38 -4.21
N GLU A 147 4.60 21.46 -5.18
CA GLU A 147 5.07 21.77 -6.53
C GLU A 147 4.08 22.68 -7.30
N LEU A 148 2.77 22.61 -7.02
CA LEU A 148 1.73 23.46 -7.62
C LEU A 148 1.39 24.73 -6.80
N GLY A 149 1.98 24.89 -5.62
CA GLY A 149 1.44 25.70 -4.51
C GLY A 149 1.37 27.22 -4.73
N GLU A 150 2.17 27.79 -5.62
CA GLU A 150 2.14 29.24 -5.86
C GLU A 150 1.01 29.69 -6.80
N HIS A 151 0.54 28.84 -7.70
CA HIS A 151 -0.48 29.22 -8.70
C HIS A 151 -1.90 28.76 -8.35
N LEU A 152 -2.06 27.73 -7.52
CA LEU A 152 -3.36 27.07 -7.33
C LEU A 152 -4.28 27.80 -6.34
N SER A 153 -3.73 28.43 -5.29
CA SER A 153 -4.53 29.15 -4.28
C SER A 153 -5.30 30.31 -4.90
N LEU A 154 -4.63 31.09 -5.76
CA LEU A 154 -5.20 32.21 -6.49
C LEU A 154 -6.30 31.76 -7.45
N VAL A 155 -6.08 30.64 -8.16
CA VAL A 155 -7.08 30.06 -9.07
C VAL A 155 -8.33 29.60 -8.31
N VAL A 156 -8.19 28.98 -7.14
CA VAL A 156 -9.35 28.54 -6.32
C VAL A 156 -10.17 29.73 -5.81
N TRP A 157 -9.52 30.82 -5.39
CA TRP A 157 -10.19 32.06 -4.99
C TRP A 157 -10.89 32.75 -6.16
N VAL A 158 -10.26 32.78 -7.35
CA VAL A 158 -10.84 33.35 -8.57
C VAL A 158 -12.05 32.54 -9.04
N VAL A 159 -11.96 31.21 -9.06
CA VAL A 159 -13.06 30.33 -9.50
C VAL A 159 -14.27 30.42 -8.55
N SER A 160 -14.03 30.47 -7.23
CA SER A 160 -15.12 30.63 -6.25
C SER A 160 -15.78 32.00 -6.34
N GLY A 161 -15.01 33.06 -6.60
CA GLY A 161 -15.52 34.41 -6.85
C GLY A 161 -16.37 34.50 -8.13
N VAL A 162 -15.92 33.86 -9.21
CA VAL A 162 -16.66 33.80 -10.48
C VAL A 162 -17.97 33.01 -10.33
N ALA A 163 -17.96 31.89 -9.59
CA ALA A 163 -19.17 31.13 -9.31
C ALA A 163 -20.18 31.92 -8.45
N GLY A 164 -19.71 32.65 -7.43
CA GLY A 164 -20.55 33.54 -6.62
C GLY A 164 -21.14 34.71 -7.43
N ALA A 165 -20.35 35.29 -8.33
CA ALA A 165 -20.81 36.31 -9.26
C ALA A 165 -21.85 35.76 -10.24
N LEU A 166 -21.66 34.56 -10.79
CA LEU A 166 -22.61 33.93 -11.71
C LEU A 166 -23.96 33.61 -11.04
N VAL A 167 -23.94 33.18 -9.77
CA VAL A 167 -25.16 32.90 -8.99
C VAL A 167 -25.93 34.17 -8.63
N THR A 168 -25.22 35.29 -8.41
CA THR A 168 -25.81 36.60 -8.06
C THR A 168 -26.26 37.39 -9.29
N TRP A 169 -25.63 37.19 -10.45
CA TRP A 169 -25.97 37.85 -11.72
C TRP A 169 -27.07 37.15 -12.54
N LEU A 170 -27.48 35.92 -12.19
CA LEU A 170 -28.65 35.29 -12.81
C LEU A 170 -29.94 35.82 -12.16
N PRO A 171 -30.75 36.67 -12.83
CA PRO A 171 -31.96 37.21 -12.22
C PRO A 171 -32.97 36.08 -11.97
N ARG A 172 -33.28 35.83 -10.69
CA ARG A 172 -34.36 34.94 -10.20
C ARG A 172 -35.72 35.63 -10.30
N GLY A 173 -36.11 36.06 -11.50
CA GLY A 173 -37.49 36.46 -11.80
C GLY A 173 -38.16 35.41 -12.68
N GLY A 174 -39.15 34.68 -12.16
CA GLY A 174 -39.91 33.68 -12.93
C GLY A 174 -40.51 34.26 -14.23
N GLY A 175 -40.91 35.54 -14.22
CA GLY A 175 -41.44 36.24 -15.38
C GLY A 175 -40.41 36.48 -16.50
N ALA A 176 -39.18 36.88 -16.18
CA ALA A 176 -38.15 37.13 -17.18
C ALA A 176 -37.71 35.83 -17.90
N ARG A 177 -37.60 34.73 -17.14
CA ARG A 177 -37.31 33.40 -17.72
C ARG A 177 -38.45 32.88 -18.58
N ALA A 178 -39.69 33.07 -18.15
CA ALA A 178 -40.87 32.70 -18.94
C ALA A 178 -40.94 33.51 -20.25
N LEU A 179 -40.63 34.82 -20.21
CA LEU A 179 -40.61 35.68 -21.40
C LEU A 179 -39.52 35.27 -22.39
N ILE A 180 -38.29 35.01 -21.92
CA ILE A 180 -37.18 34.54 -22.75
C ILE A 180 -37.50 33.16 -23.34
N ALA A 181 -38.06 32.25 -22.54
CA ALA A 181 -38.48 30.92 -23.00
C ALA A 181 -39.61 31.00 -24.05
N SER A 182 -40.62 31.85 -23.82
CA SER A 182 -41.71 32.04 -24.79
C SER A 182 -41.22 32.67 -26.09
N ALA A 183 -40.31 33.63 -26.02
CA ALA A 183 -39.70 34.24 -27.20
C ALA A 183 -38.86 33.22 -27.99
N ALA A 184 -38.10 32.37 -27.30
CA ALA A 184 -37.32 31.30 -27.92
C ALA A 184 -38.20 30.25 -28.62
N ILE A 185 -39.36 29.91 -28.03
CA ILE A 185 -40.36 29.02 -28.67
C ILE A 185 -40.89 29.64 -29.95
N VAL A 186 -41.26 30.93 -29.92
CA VAL A 186 -41.78 31.63 -31.11
C VAL A 186 -40.72 31.63 -32.22
N VAL A 187 -39.47 31.96 -31.89
CA VAL A 187 -38.36 31.95 -32.86
C VAL A 187 -38.10 30.54 -33.43
N LYS A 188 -38.07 29.50 -32.59
CA LYS A 188 -37.89 28.10 -33.05
C LYS A 188 -39.12 27.58 -33.81
N GLY A 189 -40.32 28.05 -33.48
CA GLY A 189 -41.56 27.76 -34.21
C GLY A 189 -41.55 28.37 -35.62
N ILE A 190 -41.11 29.64 -35.75
CA ILE A 190 -40.90 30.29 -37.05
C ILE A 190 -39.83 29.54 -37.86
N HIS A 191 -38.72 29.14 -37.22
CA HIS A 191 -37.68 28.35 -37.87
C HIS A 191 -38.20 27.00 -38.39
N LEU A 192 -39.02 26.29 -37.60
CA LEU A 192 -39.65 25.04 -38.02
C LEU A 192 -40.59 25.25 -39.22
N VAL A 193 -41.46 26.27 -39.18
CA VAL A 193 -42.37 26.60 -40.28
C VAL A 193 -41.58 26.98 -41.55
N SER A 194 -40.46 27.69 -41.41
CA SER A 194 -39.56 28.02 -42.51
C SER A 194 -38.93 26.78 -43.15
N ILE A 195 -38.43 25.82 -42.35
CA ILE A 195 -37.91 24.54 -42.85
C ILE A 195 -39.01 23.74 -43.54
N MET A 196 -40.19 23.63 -42.92
CA MET A 196 -41.34 22.92 -43.49
C MET A 196 -41.81 23.53 -44.82
N GLY A 197 -41.70 24.85 -44.97
CA GLY A 197 -41.96 25.57 -46.21
C GLY A 197 -40.91 25.31 -47.28
N ASN A 198 -39.62 25.40 -46.91
CA ASN A 198 -38.51 25.17 -47.83
C ASN A 198 -38.44 23.73 -48.35
N GLN A 199 -38.79 22.74 -47.53
CA GLN A 199 -38.84 21.33 -47.91
C GLN A 199 -40.16 20.91 -48.59
N GLY A 200 -41.13 21.83 -48.76
CA GLY A 200 -42.42 21.56 -49.42
C GLY A 200 -43.31 20.57 -48.67
N THR A 201 -43.10 20.41 -47.36
CA THR A 201 -43.73 19.37 -46.53
C THR A 201 -45.06 19.83 -45.92
N LEU A 202 -45.42 21.12 -46.05
CA LEU A 202 -46.68 21.72 -45.56
C LEU A 202 -47.96 21.11 -46.17
N SER A 203 -47.90 20.47 -47.33
CA SER A 203 -49.05 19.84 -48.00
C SER A 203 -49.24 18.36 -47.66
N LYS A 204 -48.30 17.76 -46.92
CA LYS A 204 -48.35 16.35 -46.54
C LYS A 204 -49.04 16.17 -45.18
N SER A 205 -49.72 15.03 -44.99
CA SER A 205 -50.34 14.65 -43.71
C SER A 205 -49.31 14.69 -42.55
N PRO A 206 -49.70 15.15 -41.35
CA PRO A 206 -48.79 15.31 -40.19
C PRO A 206 -48.08 14.02 -39.79
N GLY A 207 -48.62 12.84 -40.12
CA GLY A 207 -47.93 11.57 -39.88
C GLY A 207 -46.62 11.42 -40.66
N LYS A 208 -46.51 12.02 -41.85
CA LYS A 208 -45.27 12.01 -42.64
C LYS A 208 -44.23 12.97 -42.06
N VAL A 209 -44.66 14.09 -41.48
CA VAL A 209 -43.79 15.05 -40.78
C VAL A 209 -43.07 14.40 -39.59
N LEU A 210 -43.73 13.46 -38.91
CA LEU A 210 -43.15 12.71 -37.79
C LEU A 210 -42.21 11.57 -38.23
N THR A 211 -42.15 11.25 -39.53
CA THR A 211 -41.26 10.18 -40.04
C THR A 211 -39.88 10.74 -40.42
N ASP A 212 -39.80 12.02 -40.79
CA ASP A 212 -38.55 12.67 -41.15
C ASP A 212 -37.74 13.02 -39.88
N PRO A 213 -36.50 12.50 -39.73
CA PRO A 213 -35.75 12.61 -38.46
C PRO A 213 -35.36 14.04 -38.11
N GLU A 214 -35.11 14.89 -39.11
CA GLU A 214 -34.78 16.30 -38.94
C GLU A 214 -35.98 17.12 -38.42
N LEU A 215 -37.19 16.85 -38.94
CA LEU A 215 -38.42 17.50 -38.50
C LEU A 215 -38.90 16.95 -37.15
N LEU A 216 -38.74 15.64 -36.92
CA LEU A 216 -39.05 15.01 -35.64
C LEU A 216 -38.23 15.63 -34.51
N TYR A 217 -36.93 15.85 -34.71
CA TYR A 217 -36.07 16.51 -33.73
C TYR A 217 -36.59 17.90 -33.32
N HIS A 218 -36.88 18.75 -34.31
CA HIS A 218 -37.40 20.10 -34.05
C HIS A 218 -38.81 20.09 -33.44
N SER A 219 -39.66 19.13 -33.82
CA SER A 219 -40.99 18.96 -33.24
C SER A 219 -40.93 18.54 -31.77
N VAL A 220 -40.04 17.60 -31.41
CA VAL A 220 -39.79 17.14 -30.04
C VAL A 220 -39.23 18.28 -29.19
N TYR A 221 -38.32 19.09 -29.74
CA TYR A 221 -37.79 20.28 -29.07
C TYR A 221 -38.91 21.26 -28.65
N LEU A 222 -39.86 21.54 -29.55
CA LEU A 222 -41.01 22.41 -29.24
C LEU A 222 -41.93 21.81 -28.17
N VAL A 223 -42.14 20.49 -28.16
CA VAL A 223 -42.91 19.80 -27.13
C VAL A 223 -42.24 19.97 -25.76
N PHE A 224 -40.93 19.72 -25.64
CA PHE A 224 -40.21 19.90 -24.37
C PHE A 224 -40.17 21.36 -23.90
N CYS A 225 -40.10 22.33 -24.81
CA CYS A 225 -40.24 23.73 -24.47
C CYS A 225 -41.62 24.07 -23.88
N PHE A 226 -42.69 23.53 -24.48
CA PHE A 226 -44.05 23.67 -23.96
C PHE A 226 -44.19 23.01 -22.58
N CYS A 227 -43.65 21.79 -22.40
CA CYS A 227 -43.59 21.11 -21.10
C CYS A 227 -42.87 21.94 -20.03
N GLY A 228 -41.78 22.61 -20.42
CA GLY A 228 -40.97 23.47 -19.54
C GLY A 228 -41.70 24.68 -18.99
N ILE A 229 -42.61 25.24 -19.79
CA ILE A 229 -43.47 26.38 -19.40
C ILE A 229 -44.69 25.90 -18.62
N CYS A 230 -45.34 24.82 -19.07
CA CYS A 230 -46.65 24.41 -18.54
C CYS A 230 -46.56 23.52 -17.28
N TRP A 231 -45.52 22.69 -17.14
CA TRP A 231 -45.40 21.75 -16.02
C TRP A 231 -44.26 22.08 -15.09
N HIS A 232 -43.02 22.07 -15.58
CA HIS A 232 -41.86 22.33 -14.72
C HIS A 232 -40.61 22.79 -15.49
N PRO A 233 -39.83 23.75 -14.98
CA PRO A 233 -38.55 24.17 -15.56
C PRO A 233 -37.50 23.07 -15.78
N PHE A 234 -37.69 21.86 -15.24
CA PHE A 234 -36.76 20.74 -15.42
C PHE A 234 -36.69 20.32 -16.89
N PHE A 235 -37.78 20.46 -17.65
CA PHE A 235 -37.77 20.11 -19.08
C PHE A 235 -36.85 21.02 -19.90
N PHE A 236 -36.50 22.23 -19.42
CA PHE A 236 -35.50 23.09 -20.07
C PHE A 236 -34.09 22.49 -20.00
N SER A 237 -33.79 21.59 -19.05
CA SER A 237 -32.49 20.90 -18.99
C SER A 237 -32.25 20.01 -20.21
N VAL A 238 -33.29 19.37 -20.75
CA VAL A 238 -33.20 18.52 -21.93
C VAL A 238 -32.88 19.34 -23.19
N LEU A 239 -33.34 20.59 -23.26
CA LEU A 239 -33.06 21.48 -24.38
C LEU A 239 -31.57 21.86 -24.49
N LEU A 240 -30.80 21.76 -23.40
CA LEU A 240 -29.36 21.97 -23.42
C LEU A 240 -28.63 20.93 -24.29
N LEU A 241 -29.23 19.75 -24.52
CA LEU A 241 -28.69 18.74 -25.42
C LEU A 241 -28.68 19.21 -26.90
N ASP A 242 -29.35 20.32 -27.24
CA ASP A 242 -29.31 20.93 -28.59
C ASP A 242 -27.89 21.35 -29.00
N ILE A 243 -27.01 21.62 -28.03
CA ILE A 243 -25.59 21.90 -28.31
C ILE A 243 -24.92 20.75 -29.07
N VAL A 244 -25.34 19.50 -28.80
CA VAL A 244 -24.73 18.33 -29.42
C VAL A 244 -25.12 18.20 -30.89
N TYR A 245 -26.33 18.61 -31.27
CA TYR A 245 -26.74 18.61 -32.68
C TYR A 245 -26.16 19.80 -33.47
N ARG A 246 -25.93 20.93 -32.79
CA ARG A 246 -25.35 22.14 -33.39
C ARG A 246 -23.85 22.03 -33.68
N GLU A 247 -23.13 21.29 -32.86
CA GLU A 247 -21.67 21.20 -32.91
C GLU A 247 -21.23 19.87 -33.55
N GLU A 248 -20.59 19.93 -34.72
CA GLU A 248 -20.19 18.74 -35.49
C GLU A 248 -19.21 17.85 -34.71
N THR A 249 -18.33 18.46 -33.90
CA THR A 249 -17.34 17.73 -33.10
C THR A 249 -17.99 16.85 -32.03
N LEU A 250 -18.96 17.37 -31.26
CA LEU A 250 -19.69 16.62 -30.23
C LEU A 250 -20.57 15.52 -30.84
N LEU A 251 -21.18 15.82 -31.99
CA LEU A 251 -21.97 14.85 -32.72
C LEU A 251 -21.10 13.71 -33.27
N ASN A 252 -19.86 13.98 -33.68
CA ASN A 252 -18.91 12.95 -34.07
C ASN A 252 -18.47 12.08 -32.88
N VAL A 253 -18.29 12.65 -31.69
CA VAL A 253 -18.05 11.88 -30.45
C VAL A 253 -19.22 10.94 -30.17
N MET A 254 -20.46 11.41 -30.27
CA MET A 254 -21.63 10.53 -30.08
C MET A 254 -21.72 9.45 -31.18
N ARG A 255 -21.47 9.83 -32.44
CA ARG A 255 -21.46 8.88 -33.57
C ARG A 255 -20.38 7.82 -33.42
N SER A 256 -19.25 8.13 -32.78
CA SER A 256 -18.21 7.12 -32.51
C SER A 256 -18.75 5.96 -31.65
N VAL A 257 -19.66 6.26 -30.71
CA VAL A 257 -20.31 5.26 -29.86
C VAL A 257 -21.49 4.60 -30.58
N THR A 258 -22.34 5.37 -31.26
CA THR A 258 -23.55 4.82 -31.90
C THR A 258 -23.27 4.01 -33.17
N ARG A 259 -22.17 4.31 -33.90
CA ARG A 259 -21.75 3.55 -35.10
C ARG A 259 -21.42 2.09 -34.77
N ASN A 260 -20.78 1.86 -33.61
CA ASN A 260 -20.44 0.53 -33.11
C ASN A 260 -21.40 0.09 -31.98
N GLY A 261 -22.60 0.68 -31.90
CA GLY A 261 -23.52 0.47 -30.79
C GLY A 261 -23.91 -1.00 -30.57
N ARG A 262 -23.98 -1.80 -31.64
CA ARG A 262 -24.25 -3.24 -31.54
C ARG A 262 -23.18 -3.98 -30.73
N SER A 263 -21.90 -3.69 -30.96
CA SER A 263 -20.81 -4.35 -30.22
C SER A 263 -20.78 -3.91 -28.76
N ILE A 264 -21.01 -2.62 -28.49
CA ILE A 264 -21.07 -2.09 -27.11
C ILE A 264 -22.27 -2.66 -26.35
N LEU A 265 -23.42 -2.82 -27.01
CA LEU A 265 -24.59 -3.45 -26.40
C LEU A 265 -24.31 -4.93 -26.10
N LEU A 266 -23.67 -5.65 -27.02
CA LEU A 266 -23.37 -7.07 -26.84
C LEU A 266 -22.33 -7.30 -25.73
N THR A 267 -21.35 -6.40 -25.57
CA THR A 267 -20.43 -6.44 -24.43
C THR A 267 -21.13 -6.08 -23.12
N ALA A 268 -22.08 -5.13 -23.11
CA ALA A 268 -22.88 -4.81 -21.93
C ALA A 268 -23.77 -5.99 -21.50
N VAL A 269 -24.37 -6.70 -22.47
CA VAL A 269 -25.14 -7.93 -22.20
C VAL A 269 -24.24 -9.03 -21.65
N LEU A 270 -23.04 -9.22 -22.21
CA LEU A 270 -22.06 -10.16 -21.66
C LEU A 270 -21.68 -9.80 -20.23
N ALA A 271 -21.40 -8.53 -19.95
CA ALA A 271 -21.10 -8.06 -18.60
C ALA A 271 -22.26 -8.29 -17.62
N LEU A 272 -23.50 -8.06 -18.05
CA LEU A 272 -24.70 -8.34 -17.26
C LEU A 272 -24.83 -9.84 -16.92
N VAL A 273 -24.58 -10.72 -17.90
CA VAL A 273 -24.59 -12.18 -17.68
C VAL A 273 -23.50 -12.59 -16.69
N LEU A 274 -22.29 -12.03 -16.79
CA LEU A 274 -21.21 -12.30 -15.85
C LEU A 274 -21.54 -11.83 -14.43
N VAL A 275 -22.04 -10.60 -14.28
CA VAL A 275 -22.50 -10.06 -12.99
C VAL A 275 -23.57 -10.98 -12.40
N TYR A 276 -24.56 -11.40 -13.19
CA TYR A 276 -25.62 -12.31 -12.75
C TYR A 276 -25.07 -13.65 -12.24
N MET A 277 -24.13 -14.27 -12.96
CA MET A 277 -23.49 -15.52 -12.54
C MET A 277 -22.73 -15.36 -11.21
N PHE A 278 -21.95 -14.28 -11.06
CA PHE A 278 -21.24 -14.00 -9.81
C PHE A 278 -22.18 -13.68 -8.65
N SER A 279 -23.32 -13.02 -8.88
CA SER A 279 -24.32 -12.76 -7.86
C SER A 279 -25.03 -14.03 -7.38
N ILE A 280 -25.25 -15.03 -8.25
CA ILE A 280 -25.76 -16.34 -7.83
C ILE A 280 -24.76 -17.04 -6.91
N VAL A 281 -23.49 -17.07 -7.30
CA VAL A 281 -22.42 -17.67 -6.47
C VAL A 281 -22.30 -16.94 -5.13
N GLY A 282 -22.34 -15.61 -5.14
CA GLY A 282 -22.35 -14.78 -3.94
C GLY A 282 -23.56 -15.07 -3.03
N TYR A 283 -24.74 -15.21 -3.61
CA TYR A 283 -25.98 -15.50 -2.87
C TYR A 283 -25.99 -16.93 -2.28
N MET A 284 -25.46 -17.92 -2.99
CA MET A 284 -25.47 -19.32 -2.53
C MET A 284 -24.38 -19.62 -1.50
N PHE A 285 -23.17 -19.05 -1.65
CA PHE A 285 -22.01 -19.43 -0.84
C PHE A 285 -21.52 -18.33 0.12
N PHE A 286 -21.74 -17.05 -0.20
CA PHE A 286 -21.14 -15.92 0.51
C PHE A 286 -22.17 -14.95 1.10
N ARG A 287 -23.45 -15.34 1.20
CA ARG A 287 -24.54 -14.48 1.66
C ARG A 287 -24.23 -13.80 3.00
N ASP A 288 -23.63 -14.52 3.94
CA ASP A 288 -23.30 -14.00 5.27
C ASP A 288 -22.02 -13.15 5.31
N HIS A 289 -21.24 -13.12 4.22
CA HIS A 289 -19.96 -12.39 4.12
C HIS A 289 -20.09 -11.03 3.41
N PHE A 290 -21.22 -10.75 2.77
CA PHE A 290 -21.53 -9.47 2.13
C PHE A 290 -22.07 -8.46 3.15
N LEU A 291 -21.15 -7.71 3.75
CA LEU A 291 -21.44 -6.69 4.75
C LEU A 291 -21.03 -5.32 4.20
N VAL A 292 -22.00 -4.46 3.95
CA VAL A 292 -21.76 -3.08 3.46
C VAL A 292 -21.81 -2.14 4.66
N ALA A 293 -20.86 -1.22 4.76
CA ALA A 293 -20.89 -0.15 5.76
C ALA A 293 -22.05 0.81 5.44
N VAL A 294 -22.89 1.09 6.43
CA VAL A 294 -24.05 1.97 6.28
C VAL A 294 -24.02 3.02 7.38
N ASP A 295 -24.07 4.29 6.98
CA ASP A 295 -24.25 5.40 7.91
C ASP A 295 -25.72 5.49 8.32
N ARG A 296 -25.99 5.63 9.62
CA ARG A 296 -27.34 5.92 10.10
C ARG A 296 -27.70 7.35 9.74
N LEU A 297 -28.86 7.53 9.12
CA LEU A 297 -29.48 8.85 9.00
C LEU A 297 -30.20 9.13 10.32
N ASP A 298 -30.07 10.35 10.84
CA ASP A 298 -30.58 10.80 12.16
C ASP A 298 -32.12 10.75 12.30
N ASP A 299 -32.86 10.23 11.31
CA ASP A 299 -34.33 10.10 11.32
C ASP A 299 -34.84 8.79 11.96
N ASP A 300 -33.96 7.87 12.39
CA ASP A 300 -34.36 6.65 13.12
C ASP A 300 -34.65 6.89 14.63
N ASP A 301 -34.45 8.11 15.12
CA ASP A 301 -34.73 8.57 16.49
C ASP A 301 -36.01 9.44 16.56
N ASP A 302 -37.06 9.16 15.77
CA ASP A 302 -38.40 9.75 16.03
C ASP A 302 -39.14 8.93 17.11
N PRO A 303 -39.30 9.42 18.36
CA PRO A 303 -40.03 8.74 19.43
C PRO A 303 -41.53 8.60 19.17
N ARG A 304 -42.03 9.04 18.00
CA ARG A 304 -43.44 8.95 17.62
C ARG A 304 -43.85 7.59 17.02
N PHE A 305 -42.89 6.68 16.81
CA PHE A 305 -43.15 5.30 16.38
C PHE A 305 -42.64 4.26 17.41
N GLU A 306 -42.94 4.47 18.69
CA GLU A 306 -42.99 3.37 19.66
C GLU A 306 -44.19 2.47 19.30
N VAL A 307 -43.93 1.33 18.68
CA VAL A 307 -44.91 0.23 18.64
C VAL A 307 -44.85 -0.45 20.01
N ASP A 308 -45.62 0.12 20.92
CA ASP A 308 -46.01 -0.47 22.18
C ASP A 308 -46.74 -1.80 21.91
N GLY A 309 -46.33 -2.90 22.55
CA GLY A 309 -47.05 -4.17 22.40
C GLY A 309 -46.33 -5.48 22.69
N CYS A 310 -45.64 -5.63 23.83
CA CYS A 310 -45.51 -6.97 24.46
C CYS A 310 -46.16 -6.86 25.88
N SER A 311 -47.51 -6.78 25.94
CA SER A 311 -48.28 -6.92 27.21
C SER A 311 -48.60 -8.39 27.45
N GLY A 312 -48.20 -8.87 28.62
CA GLY A 312 -48.30 -10.27 29.03
C GLY A 312 -49.72 -10.74 29.30
N GLY A 313 -49.93 -12.03 29.01
CA GLY A 313 -51.06 -12.79 29.50
C GLY A 313 -51.24 -14.09 28.75
N ASP A 314 -50.47 -15.14 29.11
CA ASP A 314 -50.96 -16.53 29.10
C ASP A 314 -50.04 -17.45 29.92
N LYS A 315 -50.66 -18.26 30.78
CA LYS A 315 -50.03 -19.06 31.85
C LYS A 315 -49.54 -20.47 31.43
N TYR A 316 -49.47 -20.78 30.14
CA TYR A 316 -49.01 -22.11 29.68
C TYR A 316 -48.30 -22.04 28.33
N ALA A 317 -46.95 -21.92 28.31
CA ALA A 317 -46.02 -22.56 27.35
C ALA A 317 -44.61 -21.89 27.34
N GLY A 318 -43.57 -22.68 27.66
CA GLY A 318 -42.19 -22.65 27.08
C GLY A 318 -41.27 -21.42 27.28
N PRO A 319 -39.93 -21.59 27.40
CA PRO A 319 -39.00 -20.48 27.48
C PRO A 319 -38.71 -19.87 26.10
N ALA A 320 -38.50 -18.55 26.07
CA ALA A 320 -38.00 -17.72 24.95
C ALA A 320 -38.99 -17.34 23.83
N ALA A 321 -39.91 -16.41 24.15
CA ALA A 321 -40.52 -15.54 23.14
C ALA A 321 -39.52 -14.42 22.78
N GLN A 322 -38.93 -14.51 21.58
CA GLN A 322 -38.14 -13.44 20.96
C GLN A 322 -39.08 -12.37 20.37
N CYS A 323 -39.25 -11.21 21.03
CA CYS A 323 -39.77 -10.00 20.36
C CYS A 323 -38.64 -9.49 19.43
N GLY A 324 -38.67 -9.90 18.16
CA GLY A 324 -37.58 -9.75 17.19
C GLY A 324 -37.60 -8.43 16.40
N ARG A 325 -36.68 -7.52 16.73
CA ARG A 325 -36.08 -6.57 15.77
C ARG A 325 -34.55 -6.67 15.84
N GLY A 326 -34.02 -7.89 15.71
CA GLY A 326 -32.59 -8.16 15.74
C GLY A 326 -32.18 -9.10 14.62
N ALA A 327 -31.31 -8.62 13.70
CA ALA A 327 -30.34 -9.38 12.88
C ALA A 327 -29.84 -8.65 11.60
N ARG A 328 -30.33 -7.44 11.26
CA ARG A 328 -29.97 -6.78 9.98
C ARG A 328 -28.67 -5.98 10.03
N LEU A 329 -28.34 -5.37 11.17
CA LEU A 329 -27.10 -4.62 11.38
C LEU A 329 -26.14 -5.40 12.27
N VAL A 330 -24.89 -5.53 11.82
CA VAL A 330 -23.77 -6.14 12.51
C VAL A 330 -22.76 -5.04 12.81
N ALA A 331 -22.52 -4.75 14.08
CA ALA A 331 -21.45 -3.85 14.48
C ALA A 331 -20.12 -4.61 14.45
N VAL A 332 -19.21 -4.22 13.56
CA VAL A 332 -17.85 -4.78 13.46
C VAL A 332 -16.88 -3.60 13.46
N GLY A 333 -16.09 -3.45 14.53
CA GLY A 333 -15.08 -2.38 14.63
C GLY A 333 -15.67 -0.96 14.69
N GLY A 334 -16.75 -0.75 15.45
CA GLY A 334 -17.36 0.59 15.62
C GLY A 334 -18.23 1.07 14.45
N GLU A 335 -18.11 0.46 13.27
CA GLU A 335 -18.98 0.74 12.11
C GLU A 335 -20.18 -0.22 12.06
N LEU A 336 -21.34 0.33 11.74
CA LEU A 336 -22.57 -0.41 11.49
C LEU A 336 -22.52 -0.97 10.07
N ARG A 337 -22.51 -2.30 9.95
CA ARG A 337 -22.56 -2.97 8.66
C ARG A 337 -23.88 -3.69 8.46
N GLU A 338 -24.44 -3.60 7.27
CA GLU A 338 -25.70 -4.25 6.91
C GLU A 338 -25.47 -5.40 5.92
N ARG A 339 -26.20 -6.50 6.12
CA ARG A 339 -26.21 -7.64 5.19
C ARG A 339 -26.85 -7.21 3.88
N SER A 340 -26.06 -7.21 2.80
CA SER A 340 -26.49 -6.67 1.49
C SER A 340 -26.88 -7.75 0.46
N CYS A 341 -26.75 -9.03 0.77
CA CYS A 341 -27.09 -10.14 -0.14
C CYS A 341 -28.22 -11.05 0.39
N ASP A 342 -29.21 -10.50 1.10
CA ASP A 342 -30.34 -11.31 1.62
C ASP A 342 -31.34 -11.76 0.55
N SER A 343 -31.39 -11.05 -0.58
CA SER A 343 -32.12 -11.48 -1.78
C SER A 343 -31.21 -11.45 -3.00
N LEU A 344 -31.52 -12.26 -4.01
CA LEU A 344 -30.75 -12.30 -5.25
C LEU A 344 -30.70 -10.92 -5.94
N ILE A 345 -31.81 -10.17 -5.91
CA ILE A 345 -31.89 -8.83 -6.51
C ILE A 345 -30.95 -7.86 -5.79
N MET A 346 -30.96 -7.87 -4.45
CA MET A 346 -30.06 -7.02 -3.66
C MET A 346 -28.61 -7.39 -3.92
N CYS A 347 -28.31 -8.69 -4.02
CA CYS A 347 -26.94 -9.15 -4.31
C CYS A 347 -26.45 -8.74 -5.70
N ILE A 348 -27.32 -8.71 -6.72
CA ILE A 348 -27.02 -8.18 -8.05
C ILE A 348 -26.71 -6.68 -7.98
N VAL A 349 -27.56 -5.91 -7.28
CA VAL A 349 -27.38 -4.46 -7.13
C VAL A 349 -26.06 -4.15 -6.40
N THR A 350 -25.76 -4.88 -5.32
CA THR A 350 -24.50 -4.74 -4.58
C THR A 350 -23.29 -5.14 -5.43
N THR A 351 -23.39 -6.22 -6.20
CA THR A 351 -22.32 -6.67 -7.11
C THR A 351 -22.01 -5.63 -8.19
N LEU A 352 -23.04 -4.99 -8.73
CA LEU A 352 -22.89 -3.97 -9.78
C LEU A 352 -22.39 -2.64 -9.20
N ASN A 353 -22.98 -2.18 -8.10
CA ASN A 353 -22.67 -0.88 -7.51
C ASN A 353 -21.32 -0.85 -6.81
N GLN A 354 -20.99 -1.88 -6.04
CA GLN A 354 -19.71 -1.91 -5.33
C GLN A 354 -18.61 -2.66 -6.08
N GLY A 355 -18.92 -3.63 -6.93
CA GLY A 355 -17.91 -4.35 -7.72
C GLY A 355 -17.49 -3.59 -8.98
N LEU A 356 -18.45 -3.32 -9.88
CA LEU A 356 -18.13 -2.76 -11.21
C LEU A 356 -17.95 -1.24 -11.20
N ARG A 357 -18.75 -0.51 -10.41
CA ARG A 357 -18.71 0.97 -10.39
C ARG A 357 -17.52 1.56 -9.63
N ASN A 358 -17.07 0.89 -8.57
CA ASN A 358 -15.97 1.38 -7.73
C ASN A 358 -14.57 0.99 -8.27
N GLY A 359 -14.49 0.18 -9.32
CA GLY A 359 -13.25 -0.08 -10.06
C GLY A 359 -12.20 -0.99 -9.39
N GLY A 360 -12.41 -1.42 -8.14
CA GLY A 360 -11.50 -2.33 -7.40
C GLY A 360 -11.88 -3.82 -7.41
N GLY A 361 -13.06 -4.15 -7.96
CA GLY A 361 -13.63 -5.49 -7.87
C GLY A 361 -14.44 -5.70 -6.58
N ILE A 362 -15.28 -6.73 -6.56
CA ILE A 362 -16.22 -6.95 -5.45
C ILE A 362 -15.55 -7.50 -4.17
N GLY A 363 -14.28 -7.90 -4.27
CA GLY A 363 -13.52 -8.51 -3.18
C GLY A 363 -13.31 -7.60 -1.97
N ASP A 364 -13.34 -6.29 -2.16
CA ASP A 364 -13.11 -5.30 -1.08
C ASP A 364 -14.29 -5.18 -0.11
N ILE A 365 -15.48 -5.64 -0.51
CA ILE A 365 -16.71 -5.65 0.29
C ILE A 365 -16.89 -7.00 1.00
N LEU A 366 -16.22 -8.04 0.51
CA LEU A 366 -16.17 -9.31 1.20
C LEU A 366 -15.33 -9.15 2.46
N ARG A 367 -15.82 -9.67 3.59
CA ARG A 367 -14.99 -9.79 4.79
C ARG A 367 -13.71 -10.52 4.40
N ALA A 368 -12.56 -9.87 4.58
CA ALA A 368 -11.27 -10.51 4.36
C ALA A 368 -11.27 -11.83 5.15
N PRO A 369 -11.02 -12.99 4.51
CA PRO A 369 -10.79 -14.20 5.26
C PRO A 369 -9.62 -13.92 6.21
N ALA A 370 -9.64 -14.50 7.41
CA ALA A 370 -8.57 -14.32 8.40
C ALA A 370 -7.16 -14.70 7.86
N SER A 371 -7.07 -15.24 6.62
CA SER A 371 -5.86 -15.54 5.88
C SER A 371 -5.32 -14.41 4.99
N PHE A 372 -5.98 -13.25 4.92
CA PHE A 372 -5.41 -12.03 4.32
C PHE A 372 -4.86 -11.08 5.39
N THR A 373 -4.45 -11.62 6.53
CA THR A 373 -3.21 -11.13 7.12
C THR A 373 -2.14 -11.37 6.06
N SER A 374 -1.70 -10.30 5.36
CA SER A 374 -0.31 -10.24 4.94
C SER A 374 0.50 -10.83 6.10
N ASN A 375 1.34 -11.85 5.84
CA ASN A 375 2.13 -12.52 6.88
C ASN A 375 2.97 -11.49 7.64
N LEU A 376 2.38 -10.83 8.63
CA LEU A 376 2.97 -9.81 9.50
C LEU A 376 3.78 -10.50 10.62
N ASP A 377 4.10 -11.77 10.41
CA ASP A 377 4.99 -12.57 11.25
C ASP A 377 6.40 -11.95 11.28
N TRP A 378 6.76 -11.16 10.26
CA TRP A 378 7.99 -10.38 10.25
C TRP A 378 7.97 -9.19 11.22
N PHE A 379 6.80 -8.76 11.69
CA PHE A 379 6.70 -7.65 12.63
C PHE A 379 6.88 -8.15 14.07
N PRO A 380 7.83 -7.63 14.87
CA PRO A 380 8.03 -8.07 16.25
C PRO A 380 6.77 -7.88 17.11
N ARG A 381 6.31 -8.96 17.77
CA ARG A 381 5.20 -8.92 18.73
C ARG A 381 5.73 -9.20 20.14
N LEU A 382 5.55 -8.24 21.06
CA LEU A 382 5.90 -8.38 22.48
C LEU A 382 7.38 -8.77 22.75
N ARG A 383 8.29 -8.45 21.81
CA ARG A 383 9.73 -8.68 21.88
C ARG A 383 10.45 -7.46 21.32
N ALA A 384 11.60 -7.12 21.90
CA ALA A 384 12.48 -6.06 21.40
C ALA A 384 13.93 -6.46 21.66
N LEU A 385 14.83 -6.20 20.69
CA LEU A 385 16.27 -6.39 20.87
C LEU A 385 16.80 -5.56 22.05
N SER A 386 16.23 -4.37 22.24
CA SER A 386 16.56 -3.48 23.36
C SER A 386 16.17 -4.04 24.75
N LEU A 387 15.16 -4.92 24.84
CA LEU A 387 14.77 -5.60 26.08
C LEU A 387 15.58 -6.88 26.35
N MET A 388 16.18 -7.47 25.31
CA MET A 388 17.29 -8.42 25.46
C MET A 388 18.63 -7.70 25.73
N GLY A 389 18.58 -6.38 25.97
CA GLY A 389 19.73 -5.50 26.08
C GLY A 389 20.79 -5.98 27.06
N GLY A 390 22.02 -6.09 26.55
CA GLY A 390 23.23 -6.10 27.37
C GLY A 390 23.86 -7.46 27.65
N GLY A 391 23.35 -8.54 27.06
CA GLY A 391 23.85 -9.91 27.27
C GLY A 391 24.76 -10.48 26.17
N GLU A 392 25.20 -9.69 25.17
CA GLU A 392 26.22 -10.15 24.21
C GLU A 392 27.61 -10.37 24.85
N GLY A 393 27.72 -10.19 26.17
CA GLY A 393 28.87 -10.60 26.97
C GLY A 393 28.79 -12.00 27.57
N GLU A 394 27.63 -12.69 27.58
CA GLU A 394 27.57 -14.04 28.18
C GLU A 394 27.52 -15.16 27.14
N GLY A 395 26.73 -15.02 26.07
CA GLY A 395 26.66 -16.05 25.02
C GLY A 395 27.95 -16.17 24.21
N GLY A 396 28.44 -15.04 23.69
CA GLY A 396 29.70 -15.00 22.93
C GLY A 396 30.93 -15.28 23.78
N GLU A 397 30.93 -14.89 25.06
CA GLU A 397 32.03 -15.19 25.98
C GLU A 397 32.02 -16.65 26.43
N LEU A 398 30.84 -17.29 26.57
CA LEU A 398 30.76 -18.75 26.75
C LEU A 398 31.23 -19.50 25.51
N GLU A 399 30.86 -19.08 24.31
CA GLU A 399 31.31 -19.71 23.07
C GLU A 399 32.82 -19.53 22.87
N LEU A 400 33.36 -18.36 23.17
CA LEU A 400 34.80 -18.08 23.08
C LEU A 400 35.59 -18.82 24.17
N ARG A 401 35.06 -18.95 25.39
CA ARG A 401 35.63 -19.83 26.44
C ARG A 401 35.53 -21.30 26.07
N ALA A 402 34.46 -21.75 25.40
CA ALA A 402 34.30 -23.13 24.96
C ALA A 402 35.28 -23.46 23.82
N LEU A 403 35.48 -22.54 22.87
CA LEU A 403 36.48 -22.65 21.81
C LEU A 403 37.90 -22.64 22.38
N GLN A 404 38.19 -21.77 23.36
CA GLN A 404 39.47 -21.75 24.06
C GLN A 404 39.73 -23.08 24.80
N ALA A 405 38.72 -23.63 25.47
CA ALA A 405 38.82 -24.92 26.15
C ALA A 405 38.99 -26.10 25.16
N GLN A 406 38.39 -26.03 23.96
CA GLN A 406 38.64 -27.01 22.90
C GLN A 406 40.07 -26.90 22.35
N LEU A 407 40.59 -25.68 22.18
CA LEU A 407 41.95 -25.44 21.73
C LEU A 407 42.97 -25.97 22.76
N ASP A 408 42.77 -25.70 24.05
CA ASP A 408 43.63 -26.20 25.12
C ASP A 408 43.64 -27.75 25.16
N ARG A 409 42.48 -28.39 25.01
CA ARG A 409 42.38 -29.86 24.92
C ARG A 409 43.10 -30.41 23.69
N ALA A 410 42.97 -29.75 22.55
CA ALA A 410 43.66 -30.14 21.32
C ALA A 410 45.18 -30.00 21.47
N GLN A 411 45.67 -28.92 22.08
CA GLN A 411 47.09 -28.72 22.36
C GLN A 411 47.64 -29.77 23.33
N LEU A 412 46.88 -30.11 24.38
CA LEU A 412 47.27 -31.14 25.36
C LEU A 412 47.32 -32.54 24.71
N ALA A 413 46.36 -32.85 23.83
CA ALA A 413 46.34 -34.09 23.07
C ALA A 413 47.53 -34.18 22.09
N VAL A 414 47.89 -33.08 21.43
CA VAL A 414 49.07 -33.02 20.54
C VAL A 414 50.36 -33.20 21.33
N HIS A 415 50.50 -32.56 22.49
CA HIS A 415 51.67 -32.73 23.35
C HIS A 415 51.83 -34.18 23.83
N THR A 416 50.76 -34.78 24.36
CA THR A 416 50.79 -36.17 24.83
C THR A 416 51.08 -37.17 23.70
N LEU A 417 50.52 -36.95 22.51
CA LEU A 417 50.84 -37.78 21.34
C LEU A 417 52.31 -37.63 20.92
N THR A 418 52.85 -36.42 20.99
CA THR A 418 54.26 -36.14 20.68
C THR A 418 55.17 -36.86 21.66
N ASP A 419 54.87 -36.81 22.97
CA ASP A 419 55.64 -37.49 24.00
C ASP A 419 55.61 -39.02 23.81
N LEU A 420 54.44 -39.60 23.54
CA LEU A 420 54.30 -41.03 23.23
C LEU A 420 55.11 -41.43 22.00
N LEU A 421 55.10 -40.62 20.94
CA LEU A 421 55.90 -40.87 19.75
C LEU A 421 57.40 -40.79 20.03
N THR A 422 57.84 -39.86 20.90
CA THR A 422 59.24 -39.77 21.29
C THR A 422 59.68 -40.95 22.14
N ASP A 423 58.86 -41.41 23.08
CA ASP A 423 59.18 -42.57 23.91
C ASP A 423 59.22 -43.86 23.07
N LEU A 424 58.27 -44.02 22.14
CA LEU A 424 58.23 -45.17 21.22
C LEU A 424 59.45 -45.15 20.29
N ARG A 425 59.85 -43.98 19.78
CA ARG A 425 61.10 -43.82 19.03
C ARG A 425 62.28 -44.28 19.88
N ASP A 426 62.39 -43.83 21.12
CA ASP A 426 63.53 -44.13 21.99
C ASP A 426 63.58 -45.63 22.33
N GLN A 427 62.43 -46.26 22.62
CA GLN A 427 62.32 -47.72 22.77
C GLN A 427 62.73 -48.48 21.51
N MET A 428 62.34 -48.02 20.32
CA MET A 428 62.74 -48.62 19.05
C MET A 428 64.25 -48.47 18.79
N THR A 429 64.85 -47.35 19.20
CA THR A 429 66.31 -47.20 19.12
C THR A 429 67.04 -48.11 20.09
N GLU A 430 66.51 -48.28 21.32
CA GLU A 430 67.13 -49.14 22.32
C GLU A 430 66.98 -50.63 21.97
N GLN A 431 65.81 -51.04 21.44
CA GLN A 431 65.61 -52.34 20.82
C GLN A 431 66.61 -52.61 19.69
N ARG A 432 66.87 -51.63 18.82
CA ARG A 432 67.90 -51.75 17.77
C ARG A 432 69.29 -51.94 18.37
N LYS A 433 69.66 -51.16 19.40
CA LYS A 433 70.96 -51.33 20.09
C LYS A 433 71.09 -52.70 20.75
N GLN A 434 70.03 -53.20 21.41
CA GLN A 434 70.02 -54.55 21.98
C GLN A 434 70.18 -55.63 20.92
N LYS A 435 69.47 -55.53 19.78
CA LYS A 435 69.63 -56.45 18.65
C LYS A 435 71.05 -56.42 18.07
N GLN A 436 71.68 -55.24 17.99
CA GLN A 436 73.09 -55.12 17.57
C GLN A 436 74.05 -55.78 18.58
N ARG A 437 73.82 -55.63 19.89
CA ARG A 437 74.61 -56.32 20.94
C ARG A 437 74.49 -57.84 20.84
N ILE A 438 73.28 -58.36 20.64
CA ILE A 438 73.06 -59.81 20.45
C ILE A 438 73.72 -60.29 19.14
N GLY A 439 73.63 -59.51 18.07
CA GLY A 439 74.31 -59.81 16.80
C GLY A 439 75.83 -59.91 16.94
N LEU A 440 76.46 -59.04 17.74
CA LEU A 440 77.89 -59.12 18.04
C LEU A 440 78.25 -60.38 18.85
N LEU A 441 77.44 -60.75 19.85
CA LEU A 441 77.65 -61.96 20.65
C LEU A 441 77.48 -63.25 19.84
N ASN A 442 76.52 -63.29 18.91
CA ASN A 442 76.37 -64.42 18.00
C ASN A 442 77.51 -64.49 16.97
N SER A 443 78.05 -63.35 16.55
CA SER A 443 79.21 -63.30 15.63
C SER A 443 80.51 -63.77 16.31
N THR A 444 80.73 -63.42 17.58
CA THR A 444 81.85 -63.96 18.36
C THR A 444 81.66 -65.43 18.70
N SER A 445 80.43 -65.88 18.99
CA SER A 445 80.12 -67.31 19.15
C SER A 445 80.39 -68.10 17.86
N ALA A 446 80.02 -67.57 16.69
CA ALA A 446 80.29 -68.20 15.40
C ALA A 446 81.78 -68.20 15.02
N TYR A 447 82.55 -67.20 15.46
CA TYR A 447 84.01 -67.16 15.31
C TYR A 447 84.69 -68.21 16.20
N LEU A 448 84.23 -68.39 17.44
CA LEU A 448 84.72 -69.44 18.34
C LEU A 448 84.36 -70.85 17.85
N GLN A 449 83.16 -71.05 17.31
CA GLN A 449 82.76 -72.32 16.69
C GLN A 449 83.60 -72.66 15.43
N ASN A 450 83.99 -71.67 14.64
CA ASN A 450 84.91 -71.87 13.51
C ASN A 450 86.35 -72.16 13.95
N LEU A 451 86.82 -71.62 15.08
CA LEU A 451 88.13 -71.98 15.64
C LEU A 451 88.17 -73.43 16.16
N GLN A 452 87.04 -73.95 16.63
CA GLN A 452 86.95 -75.30 17.18
C GLN A 452 86.86 -76.41 16.11
N MET A 453 86.59 -76.05 14.84
CA MET A 453 86.55 -76.96 13.69
C MET A 453 87.89 -77.07 12.92
N ASN A 454 88.94 -76.35 13.33
CA ASN A 454 90.25 -76.32 12.64
C ASN A 454 91.42 -76.79 13.54
N LEU A 455 91.18 -77.82 14.37
CA LEU A 455 92.25 -78.51 15.10
C LEU A 455 92.50 -79.89 14.45
N PRO A 456 93.66 -80.15 13.83
CA PRO A 456 94.02 -81.50 13.38
C PRO A 456 94.39 -82.41 14.58
N PRO A 457 94.32 -83.74 14.43
CA PRO A 457 94.73 -84.68 15.48
C PRO A 457 96.21 -84.57 15.84
#